data_AF-A0A2E3BYE4-F1
#
_entry.id   AF-A0A2E3BYE4-F1
#
_cell.length_a   1.000
_cell.length_b   1.000
_cell.length_c   1.000
_cell.angle_alpha   90.00
_cell.angle_beta   90.00
_cell.angle_gamma   90.00
#
_symmetry.space_group_name_H-M   'P 1'
#
loop_
_entity.id
_entity.type
_entity.pdbx_description
1 polymer ?
#
loop_
_entity_poly.entity_id
_entity_poly.type
_entity_poly.pdbx_seq_one_letter_code
_entity_poly.pdbx_strand_id
1 'polypeptide(L)'
;MNQNINLKDNYAINIIGTRGCGKTILIKNIIEDTNYKNLFFIRKFPDHKMEFDNYDSHTYYSNITDDIFKIISMKGSLIILGEYYCCDYKLLNDPKLIDLVTNARHYGISIIFQMQDYRTLSYKNNFDYVFLGDNTLSKQQLRLYNSYSGFFDNKSTFFDILDKYTKNYSFLVLDLSLNNYSQYKPNYSYEKVDFKIFTKGDN
;
A
#
# COMPACT_ATOMS: atom_id res chain seq x y z
N MET A 1 20.38 14.73 4.18
CA MET A 1 19.30 14.81 5.18
C MET A 1 18.15 13.97 4.64
N ASN A 2 18.02 12.73 5.09
CA ASN A 2 16.89 11.88 4.72
C ASN A 2 15.66 12.45 5.42
N GLN A 3 14.66 12.85 4.65
CA GLN A 3 13.39 13.31 5.19
C GLN A 3 12.45 12.09 5.25
N ASN A 4 11.95 11.79 6.45
CA ASN A 4 11.01 10.70 6.70
C ASN A 4 9.62 11.07 6.16
N ILE A 5 8.90 10.09 5.62
CA ILE A 5 7.47 10.26 5.36
C ILE A 5 6.79 10.35 6.72
N ASN A 6 6.26 11.51 7.08
CA ASN A 6 5.43 11.66 8.26
C ASN A 6 4.06 11.03 7.97
N LEU A 7 3.99 9.70 8.03
CA LEU A 7 2.76 8.94 7.85
C LEU A 7 1.80 9.34 8.98
N LYS A 8 0.54 9.62 8.62
CA LYS A 8 -0.53 9.82 9.61
C LYS A 8 -0.66 8.58 10.50
N ASP A 9 -1.04 8.78 11.75
CA ASP A 9 -1.39 7.67 12.63
C ASP A 9 -2.54 6.84 12.01
N ASN A 10 -2.42 5.51 12.07
CA ASN A 10 -3.42 4.56 11.56
C ASN A 10 -3.75 4.77 10.07
N TYR A 11 -2.78 4.49 9.21
CA TYR A 11 -2.88 4.72 7.77
C TYR A 11 -3.38 3.49 7.01
N ALA A 12 -3.89 3.68 5.78
CA ALA A 12 -4.10 2.62 4.80
C ALA A 12 -3.22 2.89 3.56
N ILE A 13 -2.26 2.00 3.28
CA ILE A 13 -1.33 2.12 2.16
C ILE A 13 -1.58 1.01 1.15
N ASN A 14 -1.51 1.33 -0.14
CA ASN A 14 -1.42 0.34 -1.21
C ASN A 14 -0.09 0.47 -1.96
N ILE A 15 0.75 -0.57 -1.92
CA ILE A 15 2.04 -0.63 -2.60
C ILE A 15 1.90 -1.53 -3.83
N ILE A 16 2.08 -0.95 -5.00
CA ILE A 16 1.86 -1.59 -6.29
C ILE A 16 3.17 -1.56 -7.07
N GLY A 17 3.62 -2.72 -7.57
CA GLY A 17 4.80 -2.77 -8.43
C GLY A 17 5.26 -4.19 -8.73
N THR A 18 6.10 -4.33 -9.75
CA THR A 18 6.60 -5.64 -10.20
C THR A 18 7.48 -6.35 -9.15
N ARG A 19 7.85 -7.61 -9.41
CA ARG A 19 8.82 -8.33 -8.57
C ARG A 19 10.16 -7.62 -8.62
N GLY A 20 10.79 -7.49 -7.46
CA GLY A 20 12.11 -6.88 -7.36
C GLY A 20 12.12 -5.34 -7.38
N CYS A 21 10.97 -4.64 -7.44
CA CYS A 21 10.96 -3.18 -7.42
C CYS A 21 11.24 -2.55 -6.03
N GLY A 22 11.47 -3.36 -4.98
CA GLY A 22 11.84 -2.87 -3.65
C GLY A 22 10.72 -2.83 -2.61
N LYS A 23 9.52 -3.39 -2.88
CA LYS A 23 8.36 -3.32 -1.96
C LYS A 23 8.68 -3.81 -0.55
N THR A 24 9.37 -4.94 -0.44
CA THR A 24 9.76 -5.51 0.85
C THR A 24 10.71 -4.58 1.63
N ILE A 25 11.61 -3.89 0.95
CA ILE A 25 12.55 -2.94 1.57
C ILE A 25 11.77 -1.72 2.06
N LEU A 26 10.89 -1.16 1.23
CA LEU A 26 10.00 -0.06 1.62
C LEU A 26 9.21 -0.39 2.88
N ILE A 27 8.63 -1.59 2.96
CA ILE A 27 7.85 -2.01 4.12
C ILE A 27 8.71 -2.14 5.38
N LYS A 28 9.94 -2.68 5.25
CA LYS A 28 10.88 -2.73 6.37
C LYS A 28 11.20 -1.33 6.89
N ASN A 29 11.51 -0.39 6.00
CA ASN A 29 11.77 0.99 6.38
C ASN A 29 10.56 1.61 7.10
N ILE A 30 9.34 1.39 6.58
CA ILE A 30 8.12 1.86 7.23
C ILE A 30 8.02 1.28 8.64
N ILE A 31 8.21 -0.03 8.82
CA ILE A 31 8.16 -0.69 10.14
C ILE A 31 9.23 -0.12 11.09
N GLU A 32 10.45 0.12 10.62
CA GLU A 32 11.55 0.65 11.42
C GLU A 32 11.30 2.09 11.89
N ASP A 33 10.61 2.90 11.07
CA ASP A 33 10.33 4.30 11.37
C ASP A 33 9.07 4.52 12.22
N THR A 34 8.32 3.46 12.53
CA THR A 34 7.02 3.57 13.20
C THR A 34 6.88 2.58 14.34
N ASN A 35 6.34 3.06 15.46
CA ASN A 35 6.28 2.28 16.69
C ASN A 35 4.93 1.55 16.82
N TYR A 36 4.81 0.37 16.20
CA TYR A 36 3.62 -0.48 16.34
C TYR A 36 3.65 -1.32 17.61
N LYS A 37 2.48 -1.53 18.21
CA LYS A 37 2.31 -2.45 19.33
C LYS A 37 2.26 -3.91 18.88
N ASN A 38 1.64 -4.16 17.72
CA ASN A 38 1.52 -5.48 17.13
C ASN A 38 1.77 -5.38 15.62
N LEU A 39 2.40 -6.39 15.05
CA LEU A 39 2.67 -6.49 13.63
C LEU A 39 2.06 -7.80 13.12
N PHE A 40 1.29 -7.71 12.05
CA PHE A 40 0.62 -8.86 11.46
C PHE A 40 0.96 -8.93 9.99
N PHE A 41 1.68 -9.96 9.58
CA PHE A 41 1.78 -10.32 8.17
C PHE A 41 0.66 -11.29 7.83
N ILE A 42 0.14 -11.16 6.62
CA ILE A 42 -0.93 -11.99 6.10
C ILE A 42 -0.52 -12.44 4.71
N ARG A 43 -0.26 -13.75 4.57
CA ARG A 43 0.13 -14.38 3.32
C ARG A 43 -0.75 -15.59 3.06
N LYS A 44 -1.06 -15.85 1.79
CA LYS A 44 -1.72 -17.09 1.37
C LYS A 44 -0.63 -18.08 0.95
N PHE A 45 -0.46 -19.16 1.69
CA PHE A 45 0.36 -20.30 1.26
C PHE A 45 -0.46 -21.25 0.37
N PRO A 46 0.19 -22.09 -0.46
CA PRO A 46 -0.48 -23.08 -1.31
C PRO A 46 -1.46 -23.99 -0.55
N ASP A 47 -1.23 -24.22 0.75
CA ASP A 47 -2.06 -25.07 1.62
C ASP A 47 -3.12 -24.28 2.41
N HIS A 48 -3.47 -23.06 2.01
CA HIS A 48 -4.35 -22.14 2.77
C HIS A 48 -3.81 -21.70 4.14
N LYS A 49 -2.54 -22.00 4.46
CA LYS A 49 -1.91 -21.52 5.70
C LYS A 49 -1.64 -20.03 5.58
N MET A 50 -1.86 -19.31 6.67
CA MET A 50 -1.51 -17.90 6.82
C MET A 50 -0.51 -17.77 7.96
N GLU A 51 0.59 -17.07 7.71
CA GLU A 51 1.67 -16.85 8.68
C GLU A 51 1.51 -15.46 9.27
N PHE A 52 1.34 -15.39 10.60
CA PHE A 52 1.38 -14.17 11.37
C PHE A 52 2.73 -14.11 12.09
N ASP A 53 3.57 -13.18 11.67
CA ASP A 53 4.79 -12.82 12.39
C ASP A 53 4.49 -11.70 13.38
N ASN A 54 4.19 -12.06 14.63
CA ASN A 54 4.83 -11.29 15.70
C ASN A 54 6.30 -11.69 15.61
N TYR A 55 7.24 -10.74 15.57
CA TYR A 55 8.67 -11.01 15.35
C TYR A 55 9.25 -12.14 16.24
N ASP A 56 8.57 -12.46 17.36
CA ASP A 56 8.91 -13.51 18.32
C ASP A 56 8.03 -14.79 18.32
N SER A 57 6.95 -14.90 17.55
CA SER A 57 6.12 -16.12 17.54
C SER A 57 5.27 -16.29 16.28
N HIS A 58 5.43 -17.44 15.61
CA HIS A 58 4.62 -17.83 14.46
C HIS A 58 3.26 -18.30 14.95
N THR A 59 2.19 -17.57 14.62
CA THR A 59 0.82 -18.06 14.85
C THR A 59 0.13 -18.31 13.52
N TYR A 60 -0.40 -19.53 13.34
CA TYR A 60 -1.15 -19.90 12.16
C TYR A 60 -2.63 -19.68 12.40
N TYR A 61 -3.29 -18.92 11.52
CA TYR A 61 -4.76 -18.84 11.50
C TYR A 61 -5.28 -19.36 10.17
N SER A 62 -6.38 -20.11 10.23
CA SER A 62 -6.95 -20.86 9.09
C SER A 62 -7.87 -20.01 8.21
N ASN A 63 -8.41 -18.90 8.72
CA ASN A 63 -9.32 -18.03 7.97
C ASN A 63 -9.27 -16.57 8.47
N ILE A 64 -8.66 -15.68 7.68
CA ILE A 64 -8.54 -14.24 7.97
C ILE A 64 -9.86 -13.61 8.41
N THR A 65 -10.97 -14.07 7.85
CA THR A 65 -12.29 -13.48 8.07
C THR A 65 -12.84 -13.74 9.45
N ASP A 66 -12.48 -14.84 10.10
CA ASP A 66 -13.00 -15.15 11.43
C ASP A 66 -12.17 -14.48 12.53
N ASP A 67 -10.90 -14.18 12.23
CA ASP A 67 -9.96 -13.58 13.18
C ASP A 67 -9.82 -12.05 13.06
N ILE A 68 -10.40 -11.42 12.02
CA ILE A 68 -10.44 -9.96 11.86
C ILE A 68 -10.97 -9.27 13.13
N PHE A 69 -12.01 -9.82 13.78
CA PHE A 69 -12.54 -9.25 15.03
C PHE A 69 -11.53 -9.23 16.18
N LYS A 70 -10.70 -10.27 16.29
CA LYS A 70 -9.63 -10.33 17.29
C LYS A 70 -8.57 -9.27 16.99
N ILE A 71 -8.20 -9.10 15.73
CA ILE A 71 -7.22 -8.10 15.29
C ILE A 71 -7.76 -6.68 15.49
N ILE A 72 -9.03 -6.41 15.16
CA ILE A 72 -9.72 -5.12 15.38
C ILE A 72 -9.65 -4.66 16.85
N SER A 73 -9.67 -5.60 17.79
CA SER A 73 -9.55 -5.27 19.22
C SER A 73 -8.15 -4.77 19.63
N MET A 74 -7.12 -5.01 18.82
CA MET A 74 -5.72 -4.69 19.11
C MET A 74 -5.33 -3.35 18.48
N LYS A 75 -5.64 -2.25 19.17
CA LYS A 75 -5.24 -0.89 18.72
C LYS A 75 -3.71 -0.72 18.62
N GLY A 76 -3.27 0.10 17.67
CA GLY A 76 -1.85 0.36 17.42
C GLY A 76 -1.15 -0.76 16.65
N SER A 77 -1.92 -1.55 15.90
CA SER A 77 -1.40 -2.67 15.11
C SER A 77 -1.16 -2.28 13.66
N LEU A 78 -0.15 -2.88 13.03
CA LEU A 78 0.07 -2.84 11.59
C LEU A 78 -0.26 -4.20 10.96
N ILE A 79 -1.13 -4.20 9.95
CA ILE A 79 -1.45 -5.38 9.14
C ILE A 79 -0.84 -5.24 7.75
N ILE A 80 -0.14 -6.26 7.28
CA ILE A 80 0.51 -6.30 5.97
C ILE A 80 -0.07 -7.46 5.16
N LEU A 81 -0.85 -7.14 4.13
CA LEU A 81 -1.47 -8.09 3.23
C LEU A 81 -0.54 -8.35 2.03
N GLY A 82 -0.03 -9.57 1.94
CA GLY A 82 0.95 -9.98 0.93
C GLY A 82 0.38 -10.13 -0.49
N GLU A 83 1.28 -10.13 -1.48
CA GLU A 83 0.94 -10.16 -2.91
C GLU A 83 0.04 -11.33 -3.33
N TYR A 84 0.29 -12.54 -2.79
CA TYR A 84 -0.51 -13.72 -3.11
C TYR A 84 -1.97 -13.61 -2.65
N TYR A 85 -2.21 -12.91 -1.54
CA TYR A 85 -3.56 -12.66 -1.04
C TYR A 85 -4.29 -11.68 -1.96
N CYS A 86 -3.60 -10.65 -2.43
CA CYS A 86 -4.15 -9.65 -3.36
C CYS A 86 -4.35 -10.18 -4.79
N CYS A 87 -3.90 -11.40 -5.10
CA CYS A 87 -4.15 -12.05 -6.39
C CYS A 87 -5.49 -12.80 -6.44
N ASP A 88 -6.13 -13.06 -5.29
CA ASP A 88 -7.39 -13.80 -5.21
C ASP A 88 -8.60 -12.83 -5.23
N TYR A 89 -9.36 -12.87 -6.33
CA TYR A 89 -10.50 -11.96 -6.51
C TYR A 89 -11.60 -12.19 -5.47
N LYS A 90 -11.80 -13.42 -4.98
CA LYS A 90 -12.81 -13.69 -3.97
C LYS A 90 -12.42 -13.04 -2.65
N LEU A 91 -11.16 -13.16 -2.26
CA LEU A 91 -10.63 -12.56 -1.03
C LEU A 91 -10.64 -11.04 -1.09
N LEU A 92 -10.25 -10.45 -2.23
CA LEU A 92 -10.28 -9.00 -2.41
C LEU A 92 -11.69 -8.38 -2.31
N ASN A 93 -12.73 -9.15 -2.58
CA ASN A 93 -14.13 -8.74 -2.49
C ASN A 93 -14.84 -9.30 -1.25
N ASP A 94 -14.09 -9.89 -0.32
CA ASP A 94 -14.66 -10.38 0.93
C ASP A 94 -15.18 -9.19 1.75
N PRO A 95 -16.47 -9.19 2.16
CA PRO A 95 -17.05 -8.08 2.92
C PRO A 95 -16.27 -7.73 4.19
N LYS A 96 -15.68 -8.72 4.87
CA LYS A 96 -14.92 -8.50 6.11
C LYS A 96 -13.56 -7.87 5.83
N LEU A 97 -12.91 -8.22 4.71
CA LEU A 97 -11.69 -7.54 4.27
C LEU A 97 -12.01 -6.10 3.88
N ILE A 98 -13.08 -5.89 3.12
CA ILE A 98 -13.52 -4.54 2.72
C ILE A 98 -13.75 -3.69 3.96
N ASP A 99 -14.49 -4.20 4.95
CA ASP A 99 -14.73 -3.50 6.22
C ASP A 99 -13.43 -3.16 6.95
N LEU A 100 -12.52 -4.13 7.08
CA LEU A 100 -11.21 -3.92 7.69
C LEU A 100 -10.47 -2.76 7.02
N VAL A 101 -10.46 -2.69 5.68
CA VAL A 101 -9.74 -1.63 4.94
C VAL A 101 -10.44 -0.29 5.02
N THR A 102 -11.76 -0.26 4.87
CA THR A 102 -12.52 0.99 4.90
C THR A 102 -12.54 1.61 6.28
N ASN A 103 -12.51 0.78 7.33
CA ASN A 103 -12.66 1.21 8.72
C ASN A 103 -11.38 1.05 9.57
N ALA A 104 -10.25 0.65 8.98
CA ALA A 104 -8.98 0.43 9.68
C ALA A 104 -8.62 1.55 10.67
N ARG A 105 -8.75 2.81 10.21
CA ARG A 105 -8.42 3.99 11.01
C ARG A 105 -9.32 4.13 12.24
N HIS A 106 -10.61 3.83 12.10
CA HIS A 106 -11.57 3.83 13.21
C HIS A 106 -11.22 2.76 14.24
N TYR A 107 -10.64 1.65 13.80
CA TYR A 107 -10.14 0.59 14.67
C TYR A 107 -8.76 0.89 15.28
N GLY A 108 -8.11 1.99 14.88
CA GLY A 108 -6.74 2.30 15.32
C GLY A 108 -5.72 1.30 14.76
N ILE A 109 -5.91 0.90 13.50
CA ILE A 109 -5.08 -0.08 12.80
C ILE A 109 -4.48 0.59 11.55
N SER A 110 -3.18 0.39 11.34
CA SER A 110 -2.52 0.67 10.07
C SER A 110 -2.57 -0.56 9.17
N ILE A 111 -2.73 -0.37 7.85
CA ILE A 111 -2.77 -1.46 6.87
C ILE A 111 -1.86 -1.13 5.68
N ILE A 112 -1.12 -2.14 5.20
CA ILE A 112 -0.36 -2.11 3.96
C ILE A 112 -0.85 -3.24 3.04
N PHE A 113 -1.33 -2.89 1.87
CA PHE A 113 -1.57 -3.79 0.75
C PHE A 113 -0.33 -3.89 -0.12
N GLN A 114 0.03 -5.09 -0.55
CA GLN A 114 1.05 -5.31 -1.57
C GLN A 114 0.44 -5.95 -2.80
N MET A 115 0.61 -5.33 -3.96
CA MET A 115 0.11 -5.84 -5.24
C MET A 115 1.25 -5.95 -6.26
N GLN A 116 1.37 -7.11 -6.91
CA GLN A 116 2.26 -7.29 -8.05
C GLN A 116 1.57 -6.97 -9.39
N ASP A 117 0.30 -7.38 -9.52
CA ASP A 117 -0.54 -7.13 -10.69
C ASP A 117 -1.70 -6.22 -10.28
N TYR A 118 -1.66 -4.97 -10.75
CA TYR A 118 -2.69 -4.00 -10.37
C TYR A 118 -4.06 -4.36 -10.92
N ARG A 119 -5.04 -4.31 -10.02
CA ARG A 119 -6.46 -4.46 -10.30
C ARG A 119 -7.20 -3.32 -9.60
N THR A 120 -8.20 -2.76 -10.27
CA THR A 120 -9.03 -1.71 -9.69
C THR A 120 -9.83 -2.29 -8.53
N LEU A 121 -9.66 -1.69 -7.34
CA LEU A 121 -10.39 -2.04 -6.13
C LEU A 121 -11.56 -1.08 -5.93
N SER A 122 -12.71 -1.58 -5.45
CA SER A 122 -13.89 -0.74 -5.16
C SER A 122 -13.62 0.25 -4.03
N TYR A 123 -12.79 -0.13 -3.07
CA TYR A 123 -12.37 0.67 -1.91
C TYR A 123 -11.05 1.42 -2.11
N LYS A 124 -10.56 1.59 -3.36
CA LYS A 124 -9.27 2.25 -3.64
C LYS A 124 -9.14 3.66 -3.06
N ASN A 125 -10.26 4.38 -2.91
CA ASN A 125 -10.29 5.73 -2.35
C ASN A 125 -10.17 5.75 -0.81
N ASN A 126 -10.25 4.58 -0.16
CA ASN A 126 -10.06 4.47 1.29
C ASN A 126 -8.58 4.35 1.67
N PHE A 127 -7.66 4.18 0.72
CA PHE A 127 -6.23 4.28 1.00
C PHE A 127 -5.86 5.76 1.24
N ASP A 128 -4.97 6.01 2.20
CA ASP A 128 -4.31 7.31 2.42
C ASP A 128 -3.20 7.53 1.40
N TYR A 129 -2.45 6.48 1.08
CA TYR A 129 -1.32 6.58 0.18
C TYR A 129 -1.28 5.40 -0.79
N VAL A 130 -0.89 5.69 -2.03
CA VAL A 130 -0.65 4.67 -3.05
C VAL A 130 0.77 4.79 -3.55
N PHE A 131 1.60 3.78 -3.29
CA PHE A 131 2.99 3.73 -3.74
C PHE A 131 3.06 2.90 -5.03
N LEU A 132 3.50 3.51 -6.12
CA LEU A 132 3.67 2.89 -7.44
C LEU A 132 5.16 2.73 -7.71
N GLY A 133 5.65 1.50 -7.70
CA GLY A 133 7.01 1.16 -8.12
C GLY A 133 7.03 0.78 -9.60
N ASP A 134 8.21 0.36 -10.08
CA ASP A 134 8.38 0.00 -11.49
C ASP A 134 7.32 -0.99 -11.97
N ASN A 135 6.66 -0.63 -13.07
CA ASN A 135 5.64 -1.45 -13.71
C ASN A 135 5.91 -1.52 -15.20
N THR A 136 6.34 -2.69 -15.68
CA THR A 136 6.76 -2.88 -17.07
C THR A 136 5.60 -3.22 -18.01
N LEU A 137 4.43 -3.58 -17.48
CA LEU A 137 3.31 -4.03 -18.29
C LEU A 137 2.37 -2.86 -18.61
N SER A 138 2.37 -2.44 -19.88
CA SER A 138 1.55 -1.33 -20.39
C SER A 138 0.06 -1.44 -20.03
N LYS A 139 -0.50 -2.65 -20.05
CA LYS A 139 -1.89 -2.91 -19.64
C LYS A 139 -2.15 -2.60 -18.16
N GLN A 140 -1.19 -2.88 -17.27
CA GLN A 140 -1.32 -2.54 -15.85
C GLN A 140 -1.15 -1.05 -15.62
N GLN A 141 -0.16 -0.43 -16.27
CA GLN A 141 0.03 1.03 -16.23
C GLN A 141 -1.25 1.77 -16.69
N LEU A 142 -1.93 1.27 -17.74
CA LEU A 142 -3.21 1.83 -18.17
C LEU A 142 -4.31 1.70 -17.10
N ARG A 143 -4.39 0.57 -16.39
CA ARG A 143 -5.35 0.41 -15.28
C ARG A 143 -5.05 1.34 -14.13
N LEU A 144 -3.76 1.55 -13.81
CA LEU A 144 -3.31 2.52 -12.83
C LEU A 144 -3.75 3.93 -13.21
N TYR A 145 -3.44 4.35 -14.45
CA TYR A 145 -3.89 5.64 -14.98
C TYR A 145 -5.41 5.78 -14.88
N ASN A 146 -6.19 4.80 -15.33
CA ASN A 146 -7.66 4.89 -15.27
C ASN A 146 -8.19 4.98 -13.83
N SER A 147 -7.47 4.44 -12.85
CA SER A 147 -7.89 4.44 -11.45
C SER A 147 -7.50 5.70 -10.70
N TYR A 148 -6.42 6.37 -11.14
CA TYR A 148 -5.83 7.55 -10.49
C TYR A 148 -5.64 8.72 -11.46
N SER A 149 -6.42 8.78 -12.55
CA SER A 149 -6.25 9.76 -13.63
C SER A 149 -6.37 11.19 -13.14
N GLY A 150 -7.15 11.43 -12.07
CA GLY A 150 -7.29 12.76 -11.48
C GLY A 150 -5.97 13.39 -11.01
N PHE A 151 -4.92 12.59 -10.78
CA PHE A 151 -3.60 13.07 -10.36
C PHE A 151 -2.72 13.59 -11.50
N PHE A 152 -3.16 13.47 -12.76
CA PHE A 152 -2.35 13.78 -13.93
C PHE A 152 -3.19 14.47 -15.01
N ASP A 153 -2.61 15.44 -15.71
CA ASP A 153 -3.30 16.18 -16.77
C ASP A 153 -3.75 15.29 -17.93
N ASN A 154 -2.89 14.35 -18.30
CA ASN A 154 -3.15 13.42 -19.38
C ASN A 154 -2.33 12.15 -19.20
N LYS A 155 -2.66 11.17 -20.05
CA LYS A 155 -2.07 9.84 -20.04
C LYS A 155 -0.58 9.85 -20.37
N SER A 156 -0.11 10.74 -21.25
CA SER A 156 1.32 10.84 -21.58
C SER A 156 2.12 11.30 -20.36
N THR A 157 1.68 12.38 -19.73
CA THR A 157 2.28 12.92 -18.50
C THR A 157 2.40 11.85 -17.42
N PHE A 158 1.35 11.05 -17.20
CA PHE A 158 1.39 9.94 -16.26
C PHE A 158 2.51 8.94 -16.56
N PHE A 159 2.66 8.48 -17.82
CA PHE A 159 3.71 7.52 -18.16
C PHE A 159 5.10 8.10 -18.01
N ASP A 160 5.32 9.35 -18.43
CA ASP A 160 6.62 10.02 -18.33
C ASP A 160 7.04 10.16 -16.86
N ILE A 161 6.10 10.52 -16.00
CA ILE A 161 6.30 10.61 -14.55
C ILE A 161 6.58 9.22 -13.97
N LEU A 162 5.75 8.23 -14.30
CA LEU A 162 5.93 6.88 -13.77
C LEU A 162 7.32 6.36 -14.15
N ASP A 163 7.69 6.43 -15.43
CA ASP A 163 8.99 5.94 -15.88
C ASP A 163 10.16 6.71 -15.27
N LYS A 164 10.04 8.03 -15.10
CA LYS A 164 11.10 8.86 -14.50
C LYS A 164 11.32 8.57 -13.02
N TYR A 165 10.27 8.28 -12.26
CA TYR A 165 10.31 8.27 -10.79
C TYR A 165 10.17 6.89 -10.15
N THR A 166 10.00 5.83 -10.94
CA THR A 166 9.90 4.47 -10.40
C THR A 166 11.08 3.55 -10.72
N LYS A 167 12.21 4.11 -11.18
CA LYS A 167 13.46 3.33 -11.44
C LYS A 167 14.33 3.25 -10.19
N ASN A 168 15.32 2.35 -10.19
CA ASN A 168 16.32 2.23 -9.12
C ASN A 168 15.69 2.05 -7.74
N TYR A 169 14.74 1.13 -7.64
CA TYR A 169 13.98 0.87 -6.41
C TYR A 169 13.18 2.08 -5.93
N SER A 170 12.78 2.99 -6.80
CA SER A 170 12.03 4.18 -6.40
C SER A 170 10.52 3.99 -6.57
N PHE A 171 9.69 4.74 -5.83
CA PHE A 171 8.25 4.73 -6.02
C PHE A 171 7.62 6.12 -6.14
N LEU A 172 6.68 6.24 -7.06
CA LEU A 172 5.74 7.33 -7.11
C LEU A 172 4.71 7.14 -6.00
N VAL A 173 4.57 8.07 -5.08
CA VAL A 173 3.56 8.04 -4.03
C VAL A 173 2.39 8.92 -4.47
N LEU A 174 1.15 8.50 -4.27
CA LEU A 174 -0.03 9.34 -4.43
C LEU A 174 -0.60 9.56 -3.04
N ASP A 175 -0.76 10.82 -2.62
CA ASP A 175 -1.41 11.16 -1.35
C ASP A 175 -2.91 11.38 -1.60
N LEU A 176 -3.72 10.44 -1.12
CA LEU A 176 -5.18 10.45 -1.19
C LEU A 176 -5.80 11.00 0.10
N SER A 177 -5.00 11.20 1.14
CA SER A 177 -5.45 11.62 2.47
C SER A 177 -5.76 13.12 2.56
N LEU A 178 -5.31 13.90 1.58
CA LEU A 178 -5.61 15.31 1.41
C LEU A 178 -6.83 15.45 0.49
N ASN A 179 -8.03 15.59 1.08
CA ASN A 179 -9.26 15.92 0.35
C ASN A 179 -9.26 17.35 -0.23
N ASN A 180 -8.19 18.13 -0.07
CA ASN A 180 -8.10 19.51 -0.51
C ASN A 180 -7.10 19.68 -1.66
N TYR A 181 -7.64 20.17 -2.76
CA TYR A 181 -6.97 20.67 -3.94
C TYR A 181 -6.00 21.79 -3.57
N SER A 182 -4.69 21.53 -3.46
CA SER A 182 -3.65 22.56 -3.60
C SER A 182 -2.22 22.03 -3.51
N GLN A 183 -1.52 22.15 -4.64
CA GLN A 183 -0.13 22.62 -4.82
C GLN A 183 1.04 21.83 -4.20
N TYR A 184 1.73 21.11 -5.09
CA TYR A 184 3.16 20.73 -5.14
C TYR A 184 4.13 21.23 -4.04
N LYS A 185 4.82 20.29 -3.37
CA LYS A 185 6.23 20.40 -2.90
C LYS A 185 6.87 19.00 -2.77
N PRO A 186 7.81 18.57 -3.65
CA PRO A 186 8.53 17.31 -3.48
C PRO A 186 9.91 17.55 -2.86
N ASN A 187 10.30 16.72 -1.89
CA ASN A 187 11.68 16.22 -1.66
C ASN A 187 11.67 15.27 -0.45
N TYR A 188 11.63 13.95 -0.67
CA TYR A 188 11.87 12.97 0.39
C TYR A 188 12.71 11.81 -0.17
N SER A 189 13.84 11.51 0.47
CA SER A 189 14.79 10.45 0.08
C SER A 189 15.00 9.49 1.25
N TYR A 190 14.83 8.19 1.01
CA TYR A 190 15.39 7.14 1.86
C TYR A 190 16.68 6.63 1.25
N GLU A 191 17.57 6.13 2.09
CA GLU A 191 18.95 5.77 1.78
C GLU A 191 19.15 4.63 0.75
N LYS A 192 18.10 4.19 0.03
CA LYS A 192 18.20 3.21 -1.09
C LYS A 192 16.99 3.11 -2.03
N VAL A 193 16.00 4.00 -1.92
CA VAL A 193 14.68 3.87 -2.57
C VAL A 193 14.13 5.30 -2.72
N ASP A 194 14.21 5.94 -3.90
CA ASP A 194 13.70 7.32 -4.07
C ASP A 194 12.17 7.32 -4.12
N PHE A 195 11.52 8.40 -3.71
CA PHE A 195 10.06 8.48 -3.83
C PHE A 195 9.61 9.84 -4.36
N LYS A 196 8.54 9.88 -5.16
CA LYS A 196 7.93 11.15 -5.59
C LYS A 196 6.43 11.17 -5.34
N ILE A 197 5.97 12.10 -4.51
CA ILE A 197 4.54 12.26 -4.21
C ILE A 197 3.84 13.06 -5.32
N PHE A 198 2.67 12.61 -5.78
CA PHE A 198 1.75 13.33 -6.68
C PHE A 198 0.40 13.57 -6.01
N THR A 199 -0.16 14.75 -6.28
CA THR A 199 -1.46 15.21 -5.81
C THR A 199 -2.38 15.57 -6.98
N LYS A 200 -3.68 15.61 -6.73
CA LYS A 200 -4.68 15.95 -7.75
C LYS A 200 -4.53 17.43 -8.18
N GLY A 201 -4.16 17.68 -9.44
CA GLY A 201 -3.98 19.03 -10.00
C GLY A 201 -2.53 19.50 -10.20
N ASP A 202 -1.58 18.56 -10.27
CA ASP A 202 -0.18 18.85 -10.56
C ASP A 202 0.06 18.94 -12.09
N ASN A 203 0.12 20.17 -12.61
CA ASN A 203 0.61 20.48 -13.96
C ASN A 203 2.15 20.41 -13.99
#